data_AF-A0A7C4GTQ2-F1
#
_entry.id   AF-A0A7C4GTQ2-F1
#
_cell.length_a   1.000
_cell.length_b   1.000
_cell.length_c   1.000
_cell.angle_alpha   90.00
_cell.angle_beta   90.00
_cell.angle_gamma   90.00
#
_symmetry.space_group_name_H-M   'P 1'
#
loop_
_entity.id
_entity.type
_entity.pdbx_description
1 polymer ?
#
loop_
_entity_poly.entity_id
_entity_poly.type
_entity_poly.pdbx_seq_one_letter_code
_entity_poly.pdbx_strand_id
1 'polypeptide(L)'
;MKSGFFEGAAYHSHQAGEKALKALVIHKRGYHLTHSCKFLLDQLKAQGLEIDGALYDYARELDIHYLTSRYPNAASAPPYELYDESKARGLIESARKILGFVEENLR
;
A
#
# COMPACT_ATOMS: atom_id res chain seq x y z
N MET A 1 -5.81 13.13 -8.59
CA MET A 1 -7.27 13.31 -8.37
C MET A 1 -7.94 14.24 -9.37
N LYS A 2 -7.29 15.28 -9.91
CA LYS A 2 -7.90 16.29 -10.79
C LYS A 2 -8.47 15.78 -12.14
N SER A 3 -8.25 14.53 -12.50
CA SER A 3 -8.59 13.98 -13.82
C SER A 3 -9.64 12.85 -13.78
N GLY A 4 -10.24 12.55 -12.63
CA GLY A 4 -11.28 11.50 -12.49
C GLY A 4 -10.78 10.04 -12.50
N PHE A 5 -9.48 9.80 -12.71
CA PHE A 5 -8.87 8.46 -12.65
C PHE A 5 -8.63 8.00 -11.21
N PHE A 6 -9.69 7.55 -10.53
CA PHE A 6 -9.65 7.15 -9.12
C PHE A 6 -9.07 5.75 -8.92
N GLU A 7 -9.31 4.84 -9.86
CA GLU A 7 -8.69 3.51 -9.93
C GLU A 7 -7.17 3.61 -10.08
N GLY A 8 -6.68 4.54 -10.92
CA GLY A 8 -5.26 4.83 -11.05
C GLY A 8 -4.66 5.37 -9.75
N ALA A 9 -5.39 6.24 -9.03
CA ALA A 9 -4.97 6.72 -7.72
C ALA A 9 -4.88 5.58 -6.69
N ALA A 10 -5.84 4.65 -6.70
CA ALA A 10 -5.81 3.45 -5.84
C ALA A 10 -4.60 2.57 -6.14
N TYR A 11 -4.34 2.28 -7.41
CA TYR A 11 -3.17 1.50 -7.84
C TYR A 11 -1.85 2.14 -7.39
N HIS A 12 -1.69 3.44 -7.64
CA HIS A 12 -0.47 4.14 -7.28
C HIS A 12 -0.30 4.31 -5.78
N SER A 13 -1.39 4.35 -5.00
CA SER A 13 -1.32 4.34 -3.53
C SER A 13 -0.80 3.01 -3.01
N HIS A 14 -1.28 1.88 -3.56
CA HIS A 14 -0.72 0.56 -3.24
C HIS A 14 0.77 0.50 -3.61
N GLN A 15 1.14 0.91 -4.83
CA GLN A 15 2.54 0.90 -5.26
C GLN A 15 3.43 1.80 -4.40
N ALA A 16 2.98 2.98 -3.99
CA ALA A 16 3.74 3.86 -3.11
C ALA A 16 4.03 3.20 -1.76
N GLY A 17 3.01 2.60 -1.12
CA GLY A 17 3.19 1.85 0.13
C GLY A 17 4.12 0.65 -0.04
N GLU A 18 3.93 -0.14 -1.09
CA GLU A 18 4.76 -1.32 -1.41
C GLU A 18 6.24 -0.92 -1.57
N LYS A 19 6.53 0.08 -2.40
CA LYS A 19 7.92 0.48 -2.70
C LYS A 19 8.60 1.11 -1.49
N ALA A 20 7.90 1.91 -0.70
CA ALA A 20 8.42 2.47 0.54
C ALA A 20 8.82 1.33 1.51
N LEU A 21 7.91 0.38 1.77
CA LEU A 21 8.21 -0.74 2.66
C LEU A 21 9.35 -1.61 2.14
N LYS A 22 9.41 -1.86 0.82
CA LYS A 22 10.54 -2.57 0.21
C LYS A 22 11.86 -1.87 0.43
N ALA A 23 11.91 -0.53 0.34
CA ALA A 23 13.14 0.21 0.60
C ALA A 23 13.66 -0.05 2.02
N LEU A 24 12.78 -0.01 3.02
CA LEU A 24 13.14 -0.30 4.41
C LEU A 24 13.53 -1.78 4.62
N VAL A 25 12.81 -2.71 4.02
CA VAL A 25 13.15 -4.15 4.07
C VAL A 25 14.52 -4.41 3.43
N ILE A 26 14.81 -3.80 2.28
CA ILE A 26 16.12 -3.89 1.61
C ILE A 26 17.22 -3.30 2.49
N HIS A 27 16.98 -2.13 3.09
CA HIS A 27 17.91 -1.50 4.03
C HIS A 27 18.26 -2.44 5.20
N LYS A 28 17.26 -3.20 5.69
CA LYS A 28 17.42 -4.22 6.74
C LYS A 28 17.78 -5.62 6.22
N ARG A 29 18.18 -5.73 4.95
CA ARG A 29 18.61 -7.00 4.30
C ARG A 29 17.57 -8.12 4.37
N GLY A 30 16.28 -7.77 4.35
CA GLY A 30 15.16 -8.71 4.36
C GLY A 30 14.66 -9.10 2.95
N TYR A 31 13.66 -9.98 2.90
CA TYR A 31 13.08 -10.49 1.66
C TYR A 31 11.97 -9.56 1.15
N HIS A 32 12.16 -9.02 -0.06
CA HIS A 32 11.31 -7.97 -0.61
C HIS A 32 10.56 -8.39 -1.90
N LEU A 33 10.62 -9.67 -2.30
CA LEU A 33 10.00 -10.17 -3.54
C LEU A 33 8.53 -10.56 -3.30
N THR A 34 7.71 -9.57 -2.94
CA THR A 34 6.26 -9.71 -2.74
C THR A 34 5.53 -8.43 -3.15
N HIS A 35 4.22 -8.46 -3.31
CA HIS A 35 3.37 -7.26 -3.48
C HIS A 35 2.51 -6.97 -2.24
N SER A 36 2.60 -7.78 -1.19
CA SER A 36 1.86 -7.55 0.04
C SER A 36 2.62 -6.61 0.98
N CYS A 37 2.05 -5.44 1.22
CA CYS A 37 2.49 -4.49 2.23
C CYS A 37 2.42 -5.12 3.61
N LYS A 38 1.37 -5.90 3.91
CA LYS A 38 1.23 -6.58 5.20
C LYS A 38 2.38 -7.56 5.44
N PHE A 39 2.74 -8.35 4.43
CA PHE A 39 3.87 -9.27 4.54
C PHE A 39 5.19 -8.53 4.77
N LEU A 40 5.41 -7.39 4.09
CA LEU A 40 6.60 -6.56 4.32
C LEU A 40 6.65 -6.03 5.76
N LEU A 41 5.51 -5.61 6.32
CA LEU A 41 5.42 -5.21 7.74
C LEU A 41 5.73 -6.36 8.70
N ASP A 42 5.22 -7.58 8.43
CA ASP A 42 5.55 -8.75 9.24
C ASP A 42 7.05 -9.05 9.25
N GLN A 43 7.71 -8.90 8.10
CA GLN A 43 9.16 -9.07 8.01
C GLN A 43 9.90 -8.06 8.87
N LEU A 44 9.52 -6.79 8.79
CA LEU A 44 10.11 -5.72 9.59
C LEU A 44 9.90 -5.95 11.08
N LYS A 45 8.69 -6.36 11.48
CA LYS A 45 8.37 -6.73 12.86
C LYS A 45 9.23 -7.90 13.35
N ALA A 46 9.39 -8.94 12.54
CA ALA A 46 10.26 -10.08 12.86
C ALA A 46 11.74 -9.69 12.98
N GLN A 47 12.15 -8.59 12.34
CA GLN A 47 13.48 -7.98 12.47
C GLN A 47 13.60 -7.01 13.66
N GLY A 48 12.59 -6.96 14.54
CA GLY A 48 12.61 -6.19 15.78
C GLY A 48 12.13 -4.75 15.65
N LEU A 49 11.42 -4.39 14.57
CA LEU A 49 10.77 -3.07 14.49
C LEU A 49 9.43 -3.08 15.20
N GLU A 50 9.19 -2.02 15.98
CA GLU A 50 7.88 -1.74 16.53
C GLU A 50 6.96 -1.23 15.41
N ILE A 51 5.87 -1.97 15.19
CA ILE A 51 4.87 -1.65 14.15
C ILE A 51 3.53 -1.40 14.83
N ASP A 52 3.00 -0.19 14.67
CA ASP A 52 1.65 0.17 15.11
C ASP A 52 0.58 -0.69 14.40
N GLY A 53 -0.45 -1.11 15.14
CA GLY A 53 -1.62 -1.80 14.59
C GLY A 53 -2.29 -1.03 13.46
N ALA A 54 -2.30 0.31 13.51
CA ALA A 54 -2.86 1.13 12.45
C ALA A 54 -2.13 0.93 11.09
N LEU A 55 -0.82 0.66 11.09
CA LEU A 55 -0.08 0.37 9.86
C LEU A 55 -0.55 -0.91 9.19
N TYR A 56 -0.95 -1.91 9.99
CA TYR A 56 -1.53 -3.14 9.47
C TYR A 56 -2.90 -2.94 8.84
N ASP A 57 -3.72 -2.01 9.37
CA ASP A 57 -4.98 -1.63 8.75
C ASP A 57 -4.75 -0.97 7.38
N TYR A 58 -3.83 0.00 7.31
CA TYR A 58 -3.46 0.66 6.06
C TYR A 58 -2.89 -0.32 5.03
N ALA A 59 -2.01 -1.23 5.44
CA ALA A 59 -1.40 -2.21 4.55
C ALA A 59 -2.42 -3.21 3.99
N ARG A 60 -3.35 -3.70 4.83
CA ARG A 60 -4.41 -4.62 4.37
C ARG A 60 -5.37 -3.94 3.40
N GLU A 61 -5.75 -2.69 3.68
CA GLU A 61 -6.59 -1.92 2.76
C GLU A 61 -5.89 -1.75 1.40
N LEU A 62 -4.63 -1.33 1.39
CA LEU A 62 -3.88 -1.14 0.14
C LEU A 62 -3.71 -2.44 -0.65
N ASP A 63 -3.44 -3.58 0.01
CA ASP A 63 -3.18 -4.86 -0.65
C ASP A 63 -4.37 -5.34 -1.50
N ILE A 64 -5.61 -5.01 -1.13
CA ILE A 64 -6.82 -5.29 -1.92
C ILE A 64 -6.72 -4.64 -3.31
N HIS A 65 -6.13 -3.45 -3.37
CA HIS A 65 -6.10 -2.61 -4.56
C HIS A 65 -4.94 -2.95 -5.50
N TYR A 66 -4.07 -3.91 -5.18
CA TYR A 66 -3.07 -4.40 -6.12
C TYR A 66 -3.71 -4.99 -7.38
N LEU A 67 -4.76 -5.80 -7.24
CA LEU A 67 -5.45 -6.44 -8.37
C LEU A 67 -6.73 -5.71 -8.77
N THR A 68 -7.57 -5.31 -7.81
CA THR A 68 -8.92 -4.77 -8.07
C THR A 68 -8.92 -3.42 -8.80
N SER A 69 -7.83 -2.65 -8.70
CA SER A 69 -7.69 -1.37 -9.43
C SER A 69 -7.32 -1.53 -10.91
N ARG A 70 -7.01 -2.75 -11.37
CA ARG A 70 -6.48 -3.01 -12.72
C ARG A 70 -7.24 -4.06 -13.51
N TYR A 71 -7.73 -5.10 -12.84
CA TYR A 71 -8.27 -6.26 -13.52
C TYR A 71 -9.78 -6.39 -13.27
N PRO A 72 -10.63 -6.28 -14.31
CA PRO A 72 -12.07 -6.39 -14.15
C PRO A 72 -12.54 -7.71 -13.53
N ASN A 73 -11.82 -8.81 -13.79
CA ASN A 73 -12.14 -10.13 -13.24
C ASN A 73 -11.92 -10.23 -11.72
N ALA A 74 -11.18 -9.30 -11.10
CA ALA A 74 -10.94 -9.31 -9.66
C ALA A 74 -12.16 -8.84 -8.84
N ALA A 75 -13.12 -8.14 -9.47
CA ALA A 75 -14.34 -7.65 -8.82
C ALA A 75 -15.59 -7.77 -9.72
N SER A 76 -15.49 -8.52 -10.82
CA SER A 76 -16.55 -8.69 -11.83
C SER A 76 -17.14 -7.39 -12.38
N ALA A 77 -16.36 -6.31 -12.37
CA ALA A 77 -16.73 -4.97 -12.85
C ALA A 77 -15.48 -4.22 -13.34
N PRO A 78 -15.60 -3.30 -14.31
CA PRO A 78 -14.46 -2.53 -14.76
C PRO A 78 -13.93 -1.62 -13.63
N PRO A 79 -12.61 -1.50 -13.43
CA PRO A 79 -12.05 -0.77 -12.28
C PRO A 79 -12.59 0.65 -12.09
N TYR A 80 -12.79 1.43 -13.15
CA TYR A 80 -13.27 2.81 -13.04
C TYR A 80 -14.67 2.94 -12.39
N GLU A 81 -15.47 1.86 -12.34
CA GLU A 81 -16.78 1.85 -11.68
C GLU A 81 -16.69 1.54 -10.17
N LEU A 82 -15.55 1.03 -9.70
CA LEU A 82 -15.34 0.61 -8.31
C LEU A 82 -14.83 1.73 -7.41
N TYR A 83 -14.29 2.81 -7.99
CA TYR A 83 -13.60 3.84 -7.24
C TYR A 83 -14.25 5.20 -7.44
N ASP A 84 -14.44 5.88 -6.31
CA ASP A 84 -14.80 7.28 -6.25
C ASP A 84 -13.66 8.10 -5.64
N GLU A 85 -13.87 9.42 -5.57
CA GLU A 85 -12.89 10.32 -4.97
C GLU A 85 -12.64 10.01 -3.49
N SER A 86 -13.67 9.60 -2.74
CA SER A 86 -13.57 9.34 -1.31
C SER A 86 -12.64 8.15 -1.05
N LYS A 87 -12.84 7.04 -1.76
CA LYS A 87 -11.97 5.87 -1.70
C LYS A 87 -10.55 6.23 -2.13
N ALA A 88 -10.37 6.93 -3.26
CA ALA A 88 -9.05 7.35 -3.71
C ALA A 88 -8.30 8.20 -2.67
N ARG A 89 -8.98 9.17 -2.04
CA ARG A 89 -8.40 9.99 -0.95
C ARG A 89 -7.97 9.14 0.24
N GLY A 90 -8.84 8.22 0.69
CA GLY A 90 -8.52 7.32 1.80
C GLY A 90 -7.27 6.47 1.53
N LEU A 91 -7.13 5.94 0.32
CA LEU A 91 -5.97 5.14 -0.07
C LEU A 91 -4.69 5.96 -0.17
N ILE A 92 -4.77 7.20 -0.67
CA ILE A 92 -3.62 8.12 -0.67
C ILE A 92 -3.16 8.38 0.76
N GLU A 93 -4.08 8.62 1.69
CA GLU A 93 -3.72 8.83 3.09
C GLU A 93 -3.12 7.58 3.73
N SER A 94 -3.67 6.39 3.49
CA SER A 94 -3.06 5.11 3.92
C SER A 94 -1.61 4.97 3.42
N ALA A 95 -1.36 5.27 2.15
CA ALA A 95 -0.02 5.23 1.57
C ALA A 95 0.91 6.26 2.20
N ARG A 96 0.43 7.47 2.52
CA ARG A 96 1.20 8.50 3.24
C ARG A 96 1.59 8.04 4.64
N LYS A 97 0.68 7.37 5.36
CA LYS A 97 0.97 6.85 6.71
C LYS A 97 2.08 5.79 6.68
N ILE A 98 2.05 4.90 5.70
CA ILE A 98 3.12 3.92 5.49
C ILE A 98 4.43 4.59 5.12
N LEU A 99 4.40 5.57 4.21
CA LEU A 99 5.60 6.31 3.80
C LEU A 99 6.24 7.05 4.99
N GLY A 100 5.45 7.73 5.81
CA GLY A 100 5.95 8.41 7.01
C GLY A 100 6.65 7.46 7.98
N PHE A 101 6.05 6.30 8.25
CA PHE A 101 6.68 5.25 9.05
C PHE A 101 8.03 4.80 8.46
N VAL A 102 8.10 4.60 7.14
CA VAL A 102 9.34 4.21 6.46
C VAL A 102 10.41 5.30 6.58
N GLU A 103 10.05 6.56 6.35
CA GLU A 103 10.97 7.70 6.44
C GLU A 103 11.54 7.88 7.86
N GLU A 104 10.76 7.60 8.90
CA GLU A 104 11.21 7.65 10.29
C GLU A 104 12.20 6.54 10.63
N ASN A 105 12.08 5.37 9.99
CA ASN A 105 12.90 4.17 10.26
C ASN A 105 14.09 4.00 9.30
N LEU A 106 14.25 4.89 8.31
CA LEU A 106 15.40 4.95 7.41
C LEU A 106 16.46 5.99 7.82
N ARG A 107 16.17 6.80 8.83
CA ARG A 107 17.09 7.81 9.36
C ARG A 107 18.20 7.19 10.21
#